data_AF-A0A259JFL8-F1
#
_entry.id   AF-A0A259JFL8-F1
#
_cell.length_a   1.000
_cell.length_b   1.000
_cell.length_c   1.000
_cell.angle_alpha   90.00
_cell.angle_beta   90.00
_cell.angle_gamma   90.00
#
_symmetry.space_group_name_H-M   'P 1'
#
loop_
_entity.id
_entity.type
_entity.pdbx_description
1 polymer ?
#
loop_
_entity_poly.entity_id
_entity_poly.type
_entity_poly.pdbx_seq_one_letter_code
_entity_poly.pdbx_strand_id
1 'polypeptide(L)'
;TAQIGPDKIKGYILDLRNNPGGLLDQAIAVSDAFLDRGEIVSTRGRNSDETQRFNARGGDLTKGKPIIVLTNGGSASASEIVAGALQDHKRATVLGSRSFGKGSVQTIIPLGGNGALRLTTARYYTPSGRSIQAKGIEPDIVLIQDLPDEQKAKIAAAGGDTTRGEASLKGHLKNGEDEQAGSPSYVPADPKDDTQLKLAIDLLEGTQKNAAFPPNPNKTSANN
;
A
#
# COMPACT_ATOMS: atom_id res chain seq x y z
N THR A 1 11.50 10.66 18.24
CA THR A 1 12.84 11.27 18.01
C THR A 1 13.53 11.68 19.31
N ALA A 2 12.81 12.20 20.32
CA ALA A 2 13.39 12.64 21.59
C ALA A 2 14.16 11.56 22.39
N GLN A 3 13.83 10.28 22.22
CA GLN A 3 14.47 9.18 22.97
C GLN A 3 15.71 8.56 22.29
N ILE A 4 15.87 8.72 20.97
CA ILE A 4 16.93 8.03 20.19
C ILE A 4 17.97 9.03 19.66
N GLY A 5 17.63 10.33 19.58
CA GLY A 5 18.48 11.37 18.99
C GLY A 5 18.41 11.36 17.45
N PRO A 6 18.32 12.53 16.79
CA PRO A 6 18.10 12.63 15.33
C PRO A 6 19.20 11.97 14.48
N ASP A 7 20.43 11.94 15.01
CA ASP A 7 21.61 11.42 14.30
C ASP A 7 21.73 9.89 14.38
N LYS A 8 21.00 9.23 15.29
CA LYS A 8 21.02 7.77 15.44
C LYS A 8 19.95 7.06 14.63
N ILE A 9 18.91 7.77 14.16
CA ILE A 9 17.84 7.17 13.37
C ILE A 9 18.36 6.86 11.96
N LYS A 10 18.34 5.58 11.57
CA LYS A 10 18.77 5.12 10.24
C LYS A 10 17.71 5.27 9.16
N GLY A 11 16.43 5.20 9.54
CA GLY A 11 15.29 5.47 8.68
C GLY A 11 13.99 5.05 9.35
N TYR A 12 12.96 4.82 8.56
CA TYR A 12 11.59 4.59 9.04
C TYR A 12 10.99 3.36 8.37
N ILE A 13 10.22 2.58 9.14
CA ILE A 13 9.38 1.51 8.63
C ILE A 13 7.93 1.94 8.87
N LEU A 14 7.14 2.00 7.79
CA LEU A 14 5.70 2.21 7.84
C LEU A 14 5.02 0.86 7.63
N ASP A 15 4.52 0.25 8.70
CA ASP A 15 3.86 -1.04 8.62
C ASP A 15 2.37 -0.87 8.28
N LEU A 16 1.98 -1.23 7.06
CA LEU A 16 0.60 -1.21 6.58
C LEU A 16 0.03 -2.61 6.40
N ARG A 17 0.70 -3.65 6.91
CA ARG A 17 0.21 -5.03 6.85
C ARG A 17 -1.08 -5.15 7.65
N ASN A 18 -2.05 -5.88 7.09
CA ASN A 18 -3.39 -6.06 7.66
C ASN A 18 -4.15 -4.74 7.93
N ASN A 19 -3.74 -3.63 7.30
CA ASN A 19 -4.47 -2.38 7.37
C ASN A 19 -5.47 -2.28 6.19
N PRO A 20 -6.79 -2.45 6.42
CA PRO A 20 -7.80 -2.47 5.37
C PRO A 20 -8.11 -1.08 4.76
N GLY A 21 -7.36 -0.07 5.21
CA GLY A 21 -7.48 1.31 4.79
C GLY A 21 -8.31 2.12 5.78
N GLY A 22 -9.03 3.10 5.25
CA GLY A 22 -9.71 4.11 6.05
C GLY A 22 -10.20 5.23 5.15
N LEU A 23 -10.15 6.45 5.67
CA LEU A 23 -10.59 7.63 4.95
C LEU A 23 -9.53 8.11 3.93
N LEU A 24 -10.00 8.62 2.79
CA LEU A 24 -9.13 9.12 1.71
C LEU A 24 -8.27 10.31 2.14
N ASP A 25 -8.86 11.25 2.87
CA ASP A 25 -8.18 12.43 3.41
C ASP A 25 -7.00 12.05 4.33
N GLN A 26 -7.15 10.98 5.10
CA GLN A 26 -6.08 10.45 5.95
C GLN A 26 -4.96 9.81 5.13
N ALA A 27 -5.29 9.07 4.06
CA ALA A 27 -4.27 8.57 3.13
C ALA A 27 -3.47 9.73 2.51
N ILE A 28 -4.17 10.78 2.07
CA ILE A 28 -3.56 11.99 1.52
C ILE A 28 -2.65 12.65 2.56
N ALA A 29 -3.14 12.86 3.79
CA ALA A 29 -2.36 13.50 4.85
C ALA A 29 -1.10 12.70 5.22
N VAL A 30 -1.19 11.37 5.30
CA VAL A 30 -0.04 10.50 5.56
C VAL A 30 0.97 10.56 4.42
N SER A 31 0.54 10.48 3.16
CA SER A 31 1.44 10.60 2.02
C SER A 31 2.10 11.99 1.91
N ASP A 32 1.32 13.05 2.15
CA ASP A 32 1.77 14.45 2.12
C ASP A 32 2.91 14.70 3.12
N ALA A 33 2.90 14.00 4.27
CA ALA A 33 3.92 14.12 5.30
C ALA A 33 5.33 13.62 4.91
N PHE A 34 5.45 12.89 3.78
CA PHE A 34 6.71 12.32 3.31
C PHE A 34 7.13 12.84 1.92
N LEU A 35 6.32 13.70 1.30
CA LEU A 35 6.49 14.12 -0.09
C LEU A 35 6.62 15.64 -0.18
N ASP A 36 7.68 16.10 -0.85
CA ASP A 36 7.89 17.54 -1.05
C ASP A 36 6.96 18.15 -2.10
N ARG A 37 6.48 17.35 -3.06
CA ARG A 37 5.57 17.76 -4.16
C ARG A 37 5.04 16.56 -4.93
N GLY A 38 4.08 16.82 -5.83
CA GLY A 38 3.60 15.88 -6.84
C GLY A 38 2.25 15.24 -6.48
N GLU A 39 1.65 14.53 -7.43
CA GLU A 39 0.36 13.86 -7.23
C GLU A 39 0.50 12.73 -6.20
N ILE A 40 -0.42 12.62 -5.25
CA ILE A 40 -0.52 11.52 -4.30
C ILE A 40 -1.46 10.45 -4.85
N VAL A 41 -2.64 10.89 -5.29
CA VAL A 41 -3.68 10.02 -5.82
C VAL A 41 -4.61 10.83 -6.71
N SER A 42 -5.16 10.18 -7.72
CA SER A 42 -6.29 10.69 -8.47
C SER A 42 -7.49 9.76 -8.38
N THR A 43 -8.68 10.35 -8.30
CA THR A 43 -9.96 9.65 -8.45
C THR A 43 -10.47 9.90 -9.86
N ARG A 44 -10.95 8.86 -10.55
CA ARG A 44 -11.54 9.01 -11.89
C ARG A 44 -12.92 8.36 -11.89
N GLY A 45 -13.94 9.19 -12.09
CA GLY A 45 -15.34 8.79 -12.23
C GLY A 45 -15.68 8.34 -13.65
N ARG A 46 -16.97 8.33 -13.96
CA ARG A 46 -17.47 7.99 -15.31
C ARG A 46 -17.32 9.15 -16.28
N ASN A 47 -17.49 10.36 -15.77
CA ASN A 47 -17.34 11.59 -16.54
C ASN A 47 -15.99 12.24 -16.23
N SER A 48 -15.43 12.99 -17.19
CA SER A 48 -14.11 13.59 -17.05
C SER A 48 -14.04 14.67 -15.97
N ASP A 49 -15.14 15.38 -15.73
CA ASP A 49 -15.35 16.37 -14.68
C ASP A 49 -15.42 15.77 -13.27
N GLU A 50 -15.64 14.46 -13.16
CA GLU A 50 -15.57 13.71 -11.90
C GLU A 50 -14.13 13.30 -11.53
N THR A 51 -13.14 13.72 -12.32
CA THR A 51 -11.73 13.45 -12.02
C THR A 51 -11.21 14.45 -11.00
N GLN A 52 -10.75 13.95 -9.85
CA GLN A 52 -10.07 14.78 -8.85
C GLN A 52 -8.62 14.32 -8.70
N ARG A 53 -7.73 15.28 -8.49
CA ARG A 53 -6.30 15.04 -8.24
C ARG A 53 -5.93 15.65 -6.92
N PHE A 54 -5.24 14.88 -6.10
CA PHE A 54 -4.77 15.30 -4.78
C PHE A 54 -3.25 15.32 -4.82
N ASN A 55 -2.67 16.50 -4.63
CA ASN A 55 -1.23 16.71 -4.69
C ASN A 55 -0.66 16.97 -3.29
N ALA A 56 0.60 16.57 -3.09
CA ALA A 56 1.36 16.96 -1.92
C ALA A 56 1.59 18.48 -1.91
N ARG A 57 1.45 19.08 -0.73
CA ARG A 57 1.66 20.50 -0.44
C ARG A 57 3.06 20.77 0.09
N GLY A 58 3.78 19.73 0.51
CA GLY A 58 5.23 19.73 0.68
C GLY A 58 5.70 19.64 2.12
N GLY A 59 6.84 18.96 2.27
CA GLY A 59 7.53 18.73 3.53
C GLY A 59 7.79 17.24 3.77
N ASP A 60 9.06 16.85 3.84
CA ASP A 60 9.43 15.51 4.29
C ASP A 60 9.77 15.48 5.78
N LEU A 61 8.85 14.92 6.59
CA LEU A 61 9.03 14.74 8.03
C LEU A 61 10.29 13.96 8.40
N THR A 62 10.77 13.10 7.51
CA THR A 62 11.93 12.24 7.75
C THR A 62 13.25 12.89 7.32
N LYS A 63 13.19 14.09 6.71
CA LYS A 63 14.36 14.86 6.24
C LYS A 63 15.26 14.05 5.29
N GLY A 64 14.65 13.34 4.34
CA GLY A 64 15.35 12.53 3.36
C GLY A 64 15.86 11.18 3.87
N LYS A 65 15.58 10.80 5.13
CA LYS A 65 15.97 9.47 5.61
C LYS A 65 15.18 8.38 4.86
N PRO A 66 15.79 7.19 4.63
CA PRO A 66 15.11 6.09 3.94
C PRO A 66 13.81 5.65 4.61
N ILE A 67 12.84 5.25 3.80
CA ILE A 67 11.55 4.73 4.25
C ILE A 67 11.33 3.36 3.58
N ILE A 68 10.88 2.39 4.37
CA ILE A 68 10.35 1.11 3.89
C ILE A 68 8.88 1.05 4.26
N VAL A 69 8.01 0.69 3.32
CA VAL A 69 6.58 0.44 3.57
C VAL A 69 6.36 -1.07 3.54
N LEU A 70 5.82 -1.63 4.63
CA LEU A 70 5.45 -3.05 4.66
C LEU A 70 4.01 -3.23 4.20
N THR A 71 3.77 -4.13 3.25
CA THR A 71 2.43 -4.48 2.75
C THR A 71 2.21 -5.98 2.72
N ASN A 72 0.95 -6.39 2.80
CA ASN A 72 0.53 -7.77 2.57
C ASN A 72 -0.87 -7.84 1.96
N GLY A 73 -1.43 -9.04 1.78
CA GLY A 73 -2.78 -9.21 1.23
C GLY A 73 -3.90 -8.57 2.05
N GLY A 74 -3.67 -8.18 3.31
CA GLY A 74 -4.62 -7.45 4.14
C GLY A 74 -4.51 -5.93 4.03
N SER A 75 -3.48 -5.42 3.33
CA SER A 75 -3.33 -3.99 3.03
C SER A 75 -4.32 -3.60 1.92
N ALA A 76 -5.25 -2.69 2.20
CA ALA A 76 -6.29 -2.32 1.24
C ALA A 76 -6.61 -0.82 1.21
N SER A 77 -7.19 -0.35 0.11
CA SER A 77 -7.78 0.98 -0.06
C SER A 77 -6.82 2.12 0.31
N ALA A 78 -7.09 2.90 1.37
CA ALA A 78 -6.22 3.99 1.81
C ALA A 78 -4.75 3.55 2.02
N SER A 79 -4.50 2.34 2.51
CA SER A 79 -3.14 1.80 2.66
C SER A 79 -2.43 1.64 1.32
N GLU A 80 -3.18 1.23 0.28
CA GLU A 80 -2.67 1.07 -1.08
C GLU A 80 -2.37 2.41 -1.74
N ILE A 81 -3.16 3.45 -1.41
CA ILE A 81 -2.86 4.82 -1.83
C ILE A 81 -1.53 5.27 -1.24
N VAL A 82 -1.31 5.08 0.06
CA VAL A 82 -0.06 5.48 0.71
C VAL A 82 1.14 4.74 0.13
N ALA A 83 1.05 3.41 0.03
CA ALA A 83 2.12 2.60 -0.55
C ALA A 83 2.40 2.99 -2.02
N GLY A 84 1.36 3.09 -2.85
CA GLY A 84 1.49 3.42 -4.27
C GLY A 84 2.03 4.84 -4.51
N ALA A 85 1.60 5.83 -3.72
CA ALA A 85 2.10 7.19 -3.81
C ALA A 85 3.60 7.26 -3.49
N LEU A 86 4.01 6.67 -2.36
CA LEU A 86 5.42 6.71 -1.94
C LEU A 86 6.32 5.88 -2.87
N GLN A 87 5.80 4.78 -3.42
CA GLN A 87 6.52 3.96 -4.40
C GLN A 87 6.73 4.71 -5.72
N ASP A 88 5.67 5.32 -6.27
CA ASP A 88 5.73 5.98 -7.58
C ASP A 88 6.62 7.22 -7.57
N HIS A 89 6.69 7.91 -6.43
CA HIS A 89 7.66 9.01 -6.22
C HIS A 89 9.08 8.52 -5.96
N LYS A 90 9.32 7.20 -5.93
CA LYS A 90 10.58 6.59 -5.50
C LYS A 90 11.02 7.12 -4.13
N ARG A 91 10.04 7.42 -3.27
CA ARG A 91 10.27 7.95 -1.92
C ARG A 91 10.47 6.81 -0.94
N ALA A 92 9.72 5.73 -1.06
CA ALA A 92 9.88 4.56 -0.20
C ALA A 92 10.01 3.29 -1.05
N THR A 93 10.70 2.30 -0.49
CA THR A 93 10.68 0.93 -1.02
C THR A 93 9.51 0.20 -0.38
N VAL A 94 8.64 -0.41 -1.19
CA VAL A 94 7.57 -1.28 -0.71
C VAL A 94 8.11 -2.69 -0.60
N LEU A 95 7.93 -3.32 0.57
CA LEU A 95 8.43 -4.65 0.90
C LEU A 95 7.29 -5.52 1.41
N GLY A 96 7.25 -6.78 1.00
CA GLY A 96 6.32 -7.78 1.53
C GLY A 96 5.60 -8.51 0.41
N SER A 97 4.27 -8.57 0.46
CA SER A 97 3.46 -9.19 -0.60
C SER A 97 2.47 -8.18 -1.19
N ARG A 98 1.95 -8.52 -2.37
CA ARG A 98 0.96 -7.73 -3.10
C ARG A 98 -0.25 -7.39 -2.23
N SER A 99 -0.70 -6.15 -2.30
CA SER A 99 -1.86 -5.68 -1.54
C SER A 99 -3.20 -6.21 -2.08
N PHE A 100 -4.29 -5.93 -1.38
CA PHE A 100 -5.61 -6.53 -1.63
C PHE A 100 -6.23 -6.18 -3.00
N GLY A 101 -5.99 -4.97 -3.51
CA GLY A 101 -6.52 -4.48 -4.79
C GLY A 101 -7.82 -3.69 -4.70
N LYS A 102 -8.15 -3.06 -3.57
CA LYS A 102 -9.39 -2.30 -3.42
C LYS A 102 -9.21 -0.85 -3.87
N GLY A 103 -9.36 -0.64 -5.17
CA GLY A 103 -9.18 0.66 -5.83
C GLY A 103 -10.47 1.45 -6.06
N SER A 104 -11.52 1.28 -5.26
CA SER A 104 -12.81 1.95 -5.46
C SER A 104 -13.09 3.07 -4.45
N VAL A 105 -13.64 4.17 -4.95
CA VAL A 105 -14.15 5.31 -4.16
C VAL A 105 -15.61 5.07 -3.83
N GLN A 106 -15.97 5.20 -2.55
CA GLN A 106 -17.35 5.07 -2.10
C GLN A 106 -17.84 6.41 -1.56
N THR A 107 -18.84 6.98 -2.21
CA THR A 107 -19.51 8.22 -1.80
C THR A 107 -20.72 7.89 -0.95
N ILE A 108 -20.89 8.62 0.16
CA ILE A 108 -22.09 8.56 0.99
C ILE A 108 -23.06 9.63 0.49
N ILE A 109 -24.21 9.20 -0.03
CA ILE A 109 -25.27 10.06 -0.55
C ILE A 109 -26.42 10.06 0.47
N PRO A 110 -26.66 11.18 1.19
CA PRO A 110 -27.79 11.27 2.11
C PRO A 110 -29.12 11.15 1.36
N LEU A 111 -30.06 10.38 1.89
CA LEU A 111 -31.38 10.18 1.28
C LEU A 111 -32.50 10.99 1.98
N GLY A 112 -32.12 11.85 2.94
CA GLY A 112 -33.04 12.48 3.87
C GLY A 112 -33.33 11.61 5.10
N GLY A 113 -33.76 12.24 6.20
CA GLY A 113 -33.93 11.57 7.50
C GLY A 113 -32.59 11.04 8.05
N ASN A 114 -32.59 9.79 8.55
CA ASN A 114 -31.41 9.09 9.10
C ASN A 114 -30.82 8.04 8.13
N GLY A 115 -31.14 8.11 6.83
CA GLY A 115 -30.70 7.16 5.82
C GLY A 115 -29.61 7.70 4.89
N ALA A 116 -28.70 6.85 4.47
CA ALA A 116 -27.71 7.18 3.45
C ALA A 116 -27.40 5.98 2.55
N LEU A 117 -27.08 6.24 1.29
CA LEU A 117 -26.60 5.26 0.33
C LEU A 117 -25.08 5.35 0.23
N ARG A 118 -24.38 4.23 0.39
CA ARG A 118 -22.94 4.14 0.10
C ARG A 118 -22.78 3.56 -1.30
N LEU A 119 -22.37 4.38 -2.25
CA LEU A 119 -22.28 4.01 -3.67
C LEU A 119 -20.86 4.15 -4.18
N THR A 120 -20.40 3.16 -4.94
CA THR A 120 -19.12 3.26 -5.65
C THR A 120 -19.27 4.17 -6.86
N THR A 121 -18.50 5.26 -6.89
CA THR A 121 -18.65 6.34 -7.88
C THR A 121 -17.42 6.51 -8.76
N ALA A 122 -16.24 6.12 -8.28
CA ALA A 122 -14.97 6.32 -8.97
C ALA A 122 -13.94 5.24 -8.61
N ARG A 123 -12.79 5.28 -9.30
CA ARG A 123 -11.61 4.45 -9.00
C ARG A 123 -10.41 5.30 -8.59
N TYR A 124 -9.55 4.75 -7.75
CA TYR A 124 -8.26 5.32 -7.37
C TYR A 124 -7.18 4.94 -8.38
N TYR A 125 -6.34 5.92 -8.70
CA TYR A 125 -5.16 5.78 -9.54
C TYR A 125 -3.94 6.32 -8.81
N THR A 126 -2.83 5.59 -8.91
CA THR A 126 -1.54 6.02 -8.37
C THR A 126 -0.94 7.15 -9.23
N PRO A 127 0.11 7.85 -8.77
CA PRO A 127 0.72 8.95 -9.52
C PRO A 127 1.24 8.55 -10.91
N SER A 128 1.68 7.30 -11.10
CA SER A 128 2.05 6.76 -12.42
C SER A 128 0.85 6.42 -13.32
N GLY A 129 -0.38 6.64 -12.85
CA GLY A 129 -1.61 6.38 -13.59
C GLY A 129 -2.10 4.94 -13.53
N ARG A 130 -1.52 4.09 -12.66
CA ARG A 130 -1.96 2.70 -12.49
C ARG A 130 -3.25 2.63 -11.68
N SER A 131 -4.21 1.82 -12.13
CA SER A 131 -5.42 1.49 -11.36
C SER A 131 -5.07 0.50 -10.26
N ILE A 132 -5.52 0.77 -9.03
CA ILE A 132 -5.37 -0.16 -7.89
C ILE A 132 -6.41 -1.28 -7.96
N GLN A 133 -7.56 -1.02 -8.60
CA GLN A 133 -8.72 -1.90 -8.56
C GLN A 133 -8.41 -3.28 -9.13
N ALA A 134 -8.71 -4.34 -8.37
CA ALA A 134 -8.49 -5.74 -8.74
C ALA A 134 -7.04 -6.08 -9.15
N LYS A 135 -6.06 -5.23 -8.80
CA LYS A 135 -4.63 -5.39 -9.12
C LYS A 135 -3.75 -5.21 -7.89
N GLY A 136 -4.02 -4.19 -7.08
CA GLY A 136 -3.22 -3.83 -5.90
C GLY A 136 -1.91 -3.13 -6.24
N ILE A 137 -1.06 -3.04 -5.22
CA ILE A 137 0.30 -2.52 -5.27
C ILE A 137 1.24 -3.73 -5.20
N GLU A 138 2.05 -3.89 -6.24
CA GLU A 138 3.13 -4.87 -6.26
C GLU A 138 4.34 -4.29 -5.49
N PRO A 139 4.91 -5.00 -4.51
CA PRO A 139 6.06 -4.52 -3.76
C PRO A 139 7.33 -4.50 -4.62
N ASP A 140 8.25 -3.59 -4.32
CA ASP A 140 9.57 -3.54 -4.96
C ASP A 140 10.45 -4.72 -4.52
N ILE A 141 10.26 -5.19 -3.28
CA ILE A 141 10.91 -6.37 -2.72
C ILE A 141 9.83 -7.36 -2.28
N VAL A 142 9.62 -8.40 -3.09
CA VAL A 142 8.67 -9.48 -2.79
C VAL A 142 9.29 -10.41 -1.73
N LEU A 143 8.63 -10.51 -0.57
CA LEU A 143 8.92 -11.48 0.47
C LEU A 143 7.60 -11.89 1.12
N ILE A 144 7.18 -13.13 0.91
CA ILE A 144 5.95 -13.68 1.49
C ILE A 144 6.29 -14.32 2.83
N GLN A 145 5.54 -13.98 3.88
CA GLN A 145 5.68 -14.63 5.17
C GLN A 145 5.02 -16.02 5.13
N ASP A 146 5.80 -17.04 5.48
CA ASP A 146 5.29 -18.40 5.62
C ASP A 146 4.32 -18.53 6.78
N LEU A 147 3.16 -19.14 6.53
CA LEU A 147 2.24 -19.56 7.57
C LEU A 147 2.80 -20.81 8.27
N PRO A 148 2.67 -20.92 9.61
CA PRO A 148 2.95 -22.15 10.34
C PRO A 148 2.09 -23.32 9.82
N ASP A 149 2.64 -24.52 9.78
CA ASP A 149 1.97 -25.70 9.21
C ASP A 149 0.63 -26.02 9.89
N GLU A 150 0.54 -25.81 11.20
CA GLU A 150 -0.72 -25.98 11.93
C GLU A 150 -1.82 -25.01 11.45
N GLN A 151 -1.44 -23.75 11.16
CA GLN A 151 -2.38 -22.76 10.64
C GLN A 151 -2.73 -23.05 9.17
N LYS A 152 -1.76 -23.46 8.35
CA LYS A 152 -2.01 -23.93 6.97
C LYS A 152 -3.02 -25.07 6.96
N ALA A 153 -2.84 -26.08 7.81
CA ALA A 153 -3.75 -27.22 7.94
C ALA A 153 -5.17 -26.80 8.37
N LYS A 154 -5.28 -25.89 9.35
CA LYS A 154 -6.57 -25.34 9.81
C LYS A 154 -7.31 -24.58 8.71
N ILE A 155 -6.61 -23.73 7.96
CA ILE A 155 -7.21 -22.96 6.86
C ILE A 155 -7.64 -23.90 5.73
N ALA A 156 -6.81 -24.87 5.36
CA ALA A 156 -7.14 -25.87 4.35
C ALA A 156 -8.37 -26.70 4.75
N ALA A 157 -8.46 -27.15 6.01
CA ALA A 157 -9.60 -27.89 6.53
C ALA A 157 -10.90 -27.06 6.53
N ALA A 158 -10.80 -25.74 6.68
CA ALA A 158 -11.93 -24.81 6.60
C ALA A 158 -12.28 -24.40 5.14
N GLY A 159 -11.59 -24.94 4.13
CA GLY A 159 -11.75 -24.54 2.74
C GLY A 159 -11.35 -23.08 2.46
N GLY A 160 -10.51 -22.49 3.31
CA GLY A 160 -10.09 -21.11 3.21
C GLY A 160 -9.01 -20.90 2.15
N ASP A 161 -9.07 -19.75 1.48
CA ASP A 161 -8.07 -19.27 0.52
C ASP A 161 -7.23 -18.16 1.17
N THR A 162 -5.94 -18.41 1.36
CA THR A 162 -5.00 -17.44 1.93
C THR A 162 -4.63 -16.33 0.95
N THR A 163 -4.99 -16.46 -0.32
CA THR A 163 -4.66 -15.54 -1.42
C THR A 163 -5.89 -14.78 -1.92
N ARG A 164 -6.91 -14.62 -1.06
CA ARG A 164 -8.11 -13.86 -1.38
C ARG A 164 -7.77 -12.37 -1.58
N GLY A 165 -8.23 -11.79 -2.68
CA GLY A 165 -8.07 -10.37 -3.02
C GLY A 165 -9.33 -9.81 -3.67
N GLU A 166 -9.30 -8.55 -4.09
CA GLU A 166 -10.46 -7.88 -4.69
C GLU A 166 -10.98 -8.64 -5.93
N ALA A 167 -10.09 -9.11 -6.81
CA ALA A 167 -10.46 -9.83 -8.04
C ALA A 167 -11.19 -11.16 -7.79
N SER A 168 -11.03 -11.77 -6.61
CA SER A 168 -11.74 -13.02 -6.27
C SER A 168 -13.08 -12.78 -5.57
N LEU A 169 -13.47 -11.53 -5.31
CA LEU A 169 -14.76 -11.21 -4.73
C LEU A 169 -15.88 -11.30 -5.77
N LYS A 170 -17.02 -11.89 -5.36
CA LYS A 170 -18.23 -11.93 -6.17
C LYS A 170 -18.73 -10.52 -6.44
N GLY A 171 -18.87 -10.16 -7.72
CA GLY A 171 -19.38 -8.84 -8.13
C GLY A 171 -18.37 -7.71 -7.99
N HIS A 172 -17.07 -8.01 -7.89
CA HIS A 172 -16.03 -6.99 -7.91
C HIS A 172 -16.09 -6.16 -9.21
N LEU A 173 -15.57 -4.93 -9.13
CA LEU A 173 -15.45 -4.09 -10.32
C LEU A 173 -14.27 -4.55 -11.15
N LYS A 174 -14.54 -4.95 -12.39
CA LYS A 174 -13.50 -5.39 -13.33
C LYS A 174 -12.49 -4.28 -13.63
N ASN A 175 -11.26 -4.68 -13.93
CA ASN A 175 -10.14 -3.81 -14.27
C ASN A 175 -9.42 -4.24 -15.56
N GLY A 176 -10.19 -4.62 -16.59
CA GLY A 176 -9.62 -5.10 -17.86
C GLY A 176 -8.98 -6.49 -17.72
N GLU A 177 -7.92 -6.75 -18.48
CA GLU A 177 -7.21 -8.05 -18.45
C GLU A 177 -6.10 -8.11 -17.38
N ASP A 178 -5.83 -6.99 -16.72
CA ASP A 178 -4.68 -6.78 -15.82
C ASP A 178 -4.96 -7.17 -14.35
N GLU A 179 -5.98 -7.97 -14.11
CA GLU A 179 -6.38 -8.37 -12.75
C GLU A 179 -5.41 -9.38 -12.14
N GLN A 180 -5.28 -9.32 -10.82
CA GLN A 180 -4.37 -10.16 -10.06
C GLN A 180 -5.08 -10.73 -8.83
N ALA A 181 -4.77 -11.99 -8.52
CA ALA A 181 -5.24 -12.63 -7.28
C ALA A 181 -4.69 -11.89 -6.04
N GLY A 182 -5.25 -12.15 -4.87
CA GLY A 182 -4.69 -11.62 -3.63
C GLY A 182 -3.36 -12.28 -3.26
N SER A 183 -2.91 -12.03 -2.04
CA SER A 183 -1.71 -12.64 -1.47
C SER A 183 -1.92 -12.98 0.00
N PRO A 184 -1.05 -13.78 0.63
CA PRO A 184 -1.13 -14.05 2.06
C PRO A 184 -1.05 -12.78 2.91
N SER A 185 -1.79 -12.77 4.01
CA SER A 185 -1.83 -11.63 4.94
C SER A 185 -1.31 -11.98 6.35
N TYR A 186 -0.63 -13.12 6.48
CA TYR A 186 -0.11 -13.56 7.77
C TYR A 186 1.04 -12.68 8.25
N VAL A 187 0.99 -12.32 9.53
CA VAL A 187 2.07 -11.63 10.25
C VAL A 187 2.29 -12.39 11.56
N PRO A 188 3.53 -12.82 11.88
CA PRO A 188 3.80 -13.53 13.13
C PRO A 188 3.56 -12.64 14.35
N ALA A 189 3.16 -13.25 15.46
CA ALA A 189 2.91 -12.51 16.70
C ALA A 189 4.21 -12.04 17.37
N ASP A 190 5.28 -12.86 17.29
CA ASP A 190 6.61 -12.47 17.75
C ASP A 190 7.37 -11.78 16.61
N PRO A 191 7.82 -10.52 16.77
CA PRO A 191 8.68 -9.83 15.80
C PRO A 191 9.95 -10.62 15.42
N LYS A 192 10.42 -11.52 16.28
CA LYS A 192 11.56 -12.40 16.00
C LYS A 192 11.24 -13.50 15.01
N ASP A 193 9.99 -13.73 14.64
CA ASP A 193 9.61 -14.68 13.60
C ASP A 193 9.20 -13.98 12.29
N ASP A 194 9.09 -12.66 12.33
CA ASP A 194 8.70 -11.79 11.23
C ASP A 194 9.88 -11.55 10.26
N THR A 195 9.91 -12.33 9.19
CA THR A 195 11.01 -12.25 8.22
C THR A 195 10.96 -10.97 7.39
N GLN A 196 9.77 -10.42 7.16
CA GLN A 196 9.58 -9.15 6.45
C GLN A 196 10.12 -7.98 7.27
N LEU A 197 9.78 -7.92 8.56
CA LEU A 197 10.28 -6.88 9.46
C LEU A 197 11.80 -6.98 9.66
N LYS A 198 12.34 -8.20 9.85
CA LYS A 198 13.79 -8.41 9.95
C LYS A 198 14.52 -7.90 8.72
N LEU A 199 14.06 -8.26 7.52
CA LEU A 199 14.70 -7.81 6.29
C LEU A 199 14.64 -6.28 6.17
N ALA A 200 13.53 -5.65 6.53
CA ALA A 200 13.42 -4.19 6.53
C ALA A 200 14.42 -3.53 7.50
N ILE A 201 14.61 -4.09 8.68
CA ILE A 201 15.62 -3.62 9.66
C ILE A 201 17.02 -3.82 9.10
N ASP A 202 17.35 -5.01 8.59
CA ASP A 202 18.65 -5.33 8.02
C ASP A 202 19.04 -4.40 6.86
N LEU A 203 18.08 -4.03 6.02
CA LEU A 203 18.27 -3.06 4.94
C LEU A 203 18.57 -1.66 5.48
N LEU A 204 17.85 -1.21 6.52
CA LEU A 204 18.07 0.09 7.15
C LEU A 204 19.39 0.18 7.91
N GLU A 205 19.82 -0.92 8.53
CA GLU A 205 21.11 -1.04 9.22
C GLU A 205 22.27 -1.23 8.25
N GLY A 206 21.99 -1.66 7.01
CA GLY A 206 22.98 -1.90 5.97
C GLY A 206 23.69 -3.25 6.08
N THR A 207 23.16 -4.17 6.90
CA THR A 207 23.64 -5.56 7.03
C THR A 207 23.23 -6.40 5.81
N GLN A 208 22.11 -6.05 5.17
CA GLN A 208 21.71 -6.57 3.87
C GLN A 208 21.63 -5.46 2.81
N LYS A 209 21.75 -5.85 1.54
CA LYS A 209 21.65 -4.94 0.38
C LYS A 209 20.64 -5.50 -0.61
N ASN A 210 19.84 -4.62 -1.19
CA ASN A 210 18.92 -4.95 -2.27
C ASN A 210 18.94 -3.82 -3.31
N ALA A 211 18.89 -4.17 -4.60
CA ALA A 211 18.93 -3.17 -5.68
C ALA A 211 17.76 -2.18 -5.65
N ALA A 212 16.64 -2.54 -5.01
CA ALA A 212 15.47 -1.70 -4.84
C ALA A 212 15.53 -0.76 -3.61
N PHE A 213 16.57 -0.85 -2.77
CA PHE A 213 16.68 -0.05 -1.54
C PHE A 213 18.10 0.57 -1.32
N PRO A 214 18.20 1.85 -0.92
CA PRO A 214 17.12 2.84 -0.92
C PRO A 214 16.68 3.16 -2.36
N PRO A 215 15.41 3.57 -2.57
CA PRO A 215 14.94 3.94 -3.88
C PRO A 215 15.66 5.23 -4.31
N ASN A 216 16.02 5.32 -5.58
CA ASN A 216 16.74 6.48 -6.11
C ASN A 216 15.81 7.31 -7.01
N PRO A 217 15.36 8.49 -6.56
CA PRO A 217 14.46 9.36 -7.33
C PRO A 217 15.10 9.92 -8.61
N ASN A 218 16.44 9.96 -8.67
CA ASN A 218 17.20 10.44 -9.84
C ASN A 218 17.61 9.32 -10.80
N LYS A 219 17.37 8.05 -10.44
CA LYS A 219 17.57 6.93 -11.37
C LYS A 219 16.38 6.95 -12.32
N THR A 220 16.54 7.61 -13.46
CA THR A 220 15.59 7.54 -14.58
C THR A 220 15.30 6.07 -14.85
N SER A 221 14.03 5.75 -15.10
CA SER A 221 13.62 4.44 -15.59
C SER A 221 14.22 4.25 -16.98
N ALA A 222 15.49 3.86 -17.04
CA ALA A 222 16.05 3.22 -18.21
C ALA A 222 15.39 1.85 -18.28
N ASN A 223 14.32 1.73 -19.06
CA ASN A 223 14.04 0.62 -19.97
C ASN A 223 12.61 0.73 -20.53
N ASN A 224 12.59 0.87 -21.87
CA ASN A 224 11.57 0.53 -22.88
C ASN A 224 10.21 1.24 -22.85
#